data_AF-A0A7C3UCW9-F1
#
_entry.id   AF-A0A7C3UCW9-F1
#
_cell.length_a   1.000
_cell.length_b   1.000
_cell.length_c   1.000
_cell.angle_alpha   90.00
_cell.angle_beta   90.00
_cell.angle_gamma   90.00
#
_symmetry.space_group_name_H-M   'P 1'
#
loop_
_entity.id
_entity.type
_entity.pdbx_description
1 polymer ?
#
loop_
_entity_poly.entity_id
_entity_poly.type
_entity_poly.pdbx_seq_one_letter_code
_entity_poly.pdbx_strand_id
1 'polypeptide(L)' 'MLIDSRVIEIIEIYDIWQQIADCKCKISISLGDCATLAAAKRFGLMPIFLHEEKELLEAKEKIVKWLGTKPFYLL' A
#
# COMPACT_ATOMS: atom_id res chain seq x y z
N MET A 1 -2.10 -22.40 11.86
CA MET A 1 -2.86 -21.21 11.42
C MET A 1 -2.25 -20.67 10.13
N LEU A 2 -2.92 -19.76 9.41
CA LEU A 2 -2.35 -19.07 8.23
C LEU A 2 -1.00 -18.39 8.55
N ILE A 3 -0.86 -17.86 9.77
CA ILE A 3 0.36 -17.22 10.26
C ILE A 3 1.55 -18.20 10.33
N ASP A 4 1.31 -19.48 10.64
CA ASP A 4 2.39 -20.49 10.74
C ASP A 4 2.73 -21.15 9.40
N SER A 5 1.95 -20.85 8.35
CA SER A 5 2.01 -21.58 7.08
C SER A 5 3.20 -21.19 6.19
N ARG A 6 3.95 -20.14 6.56
CA ARG A 6 4.97 -19.46 5.73
C ARG A 6 4.43 -18.89 4.41
N VAL A 7 3.12 -18.90 4.19
CA VAL A 7 2.46 -18.30 3.02
C VAL A 7 2.28 -16.78 3.19
N ILE A 8 2.23 -16.30 4.44
CA ILE A 8 2.11 -14.89 4.78
C ILE A 8 3.31 -14.46 5.60
N GLU A 9 3.86 -13.29 5.27
CA GLU A 9 4.85 -12.60 6.07
C GLU A 9 4.16 -11.49 6.88
N ILE A 10 4.43 -11.44 8.18
CA ILE A 10 3.95 -10.35 9.05
C ILE A 10 4.99 -9.25 9.00
N ILE A 11 4.55 -8.06 8.57
CA ILE A 11 5.39 -6.86 8.54
C ILE A 11 5.06 -6.03 9.77
N GLU A 12 6.07 -5.74 10.59
CA GLU A 12 5.93 -4.84 11.72
C GLU A 12 5.73 -3.41 11.24
N ILE A 13 4.72 -2.72 11.78
CA ILE A 13 4.35 -1.38 11.31
C ILE A 13 5.49 -0.37 11.49
N TYR A 14 6.34 -0.57 12.50
CA TYR A 14 7.48 0.29 12.79
C TYR A 14 8.53 0.31 11.67
N ASP A 15 8.63 -0.77 10.89
CA ASP A 15 9.58 -0.88 9.77
C ASP A 15 9.19 -0.02 8.56
N ILE A 16 7.92 0.38 8.49
CA ILE A 16 7.35 1.16 7.38
C ILE A 16 6.64 2.44 7.82
N TRP A 17 6.70 2.79 9.10
CA TRP A 17 5.87 3.86 9.68
C TRP A 17 6.14 5.23 9.03
N GLN A 18 7.42 5.54 8.72
CA GLN A 18 7.79 6.81 8.10
C GLN A 18 7.20 6.92 6.68
N GLN A 19 7.17 5.81 5.94
CA GLN A 19 6.59 5.75 4.60
C GLN A 19 5.06 5.84 4.66
N ILE A 20 4.41 5.26 5.68
CA ILE A 20 2.97 5.41 5.92
C ILE A 20 2.64 6.88 6.17
N ALA A 21 3.39 7.54 7.06
CA ALA A 21 3.22 8.95 7.36
C ALA A 21 3.44 9.82 6.11
N ASP A 22 4.52 9.58 5.36
CA ASP A 22 4.81 10.31 4.11
C ASP A 22 3.70 10.12 3.06
N CYS A 23 3.19 8.89 2.92
CA CYS A 23 2.04 8.60 2.06
C CYS A 23 0.82 9.42 2.50
N LYS A 24 0.46 9.37 3.79
CA LYS A 24 -0.75 10.01 4.31
C LYS A 24 -0.69 11.54 4.21
N CYS A 25 0.50 12.13 4.34
CA CYS A 25 0.71 13.56 4.15
C CYS A 25 0.57 14.01 2.68
N LYS A 26 0.81 13.11 1.71
CA LYS A 26 0.80 13.45 0.27
C LYS A 26 -0.46 13.00 -0.46
N ILE A 27 -1.12 11.96 0.04
CA ILE A 27 -2.20 11.25 -0.62
C ILE A 27 -3.36 11.10 0.37
N SER A 28 -4.53 11.61 -0.01
CA SER A 28 -5.72 11.60 0.84
C SER A 28 -6.50 10.27 0.69
N ILE A 29 -5.89 9.17 1.14
CA ILE A 29 -6.49 7.83 1.21
C ILE A 29 -6.44 7.29 2.64
N SER A 30 -7.02 6.12 2.89
CA SER A 30 -7.01 5.50 4.23
C SER A 30 -5.59 5.19 4.71
N LEU A 31 -5.41 5.09 6.04
CA LEU A 31 -4.12 4.66 6.62
C LEU A 31 -3.78 3.22 6.22
N GLY A 32 -4.78 2.35 6.08
CA GLY A 32 -4.60 0.97 5.63
C GLY A 32 -4.05 0.90 4.21
N ASP A 33 -4.59 1.71 3.29
CA ASP A 33 -4.07 1.77 1.93
C ASP A 33 -2.66 2.35 1.89
N CYS A 34 -2.38 3.37 2.70
CA CYS A 34 -1.02 3.87 2.84
C CYS A 34 -0.06 2.82 3.41
N ALA A 35 -0.51 1.93 4.32
CA ALA A 35 0.29 0.81 4.79
C ALA A 35 0.60 -0.19 3.67
N THR A 36 -0.39 -0.54 2.85
CA THR A 36 -0.20 -1.39 1.66
C THR A 36 0.79 -0.78 0.67
N LEU A 37 0.62 0.50 0.34
CA LEU A 37 1.53 1.22 -0.57
C LEU A 37 2.94 1.38 0.03
N ALA A 38 3.05 1.66 1.33
CA ALA A 38 4.32 1.79 2.03
C ALA A 38 5.09 0.48 2.07
N ALA A 39 4.42 -0.64 2.37
CA ALA A 39 5.01 -1.97 2.31
C ALA A 39 5.51 -2.28 0.90
N ALA A 40 4.66 -2.09 -0.11
CA ALA A 40 5.04 -2.32 -1.50
C ALA A 40 6.26 -1.49 -1.92
N LYS A 41 6.30 -0.21 -1.55
CA LYS A 41 7.45 0.66 -1.81
C LYS A 41 8.72 0.24 -1.08
N ARG A 42 8.61 -0.16 0.20
CA ARG A 42 9.75 -0.56 1.03
C ARG A 42 10.43 -1.82 0.53
N PHE A 43 9.62 -2.79 0.09
CA PHE A 43 10.07 -4.12 -0.29
C PHE A 43 10.15 -4.33 -1.82
N GLY A 44 9.84 -3.31 -2.63
CA GLY A 44 9.89 -3.40 -4.09
C GLY A 44 8.83 -4.34 -4.69
N LEU A 45 7.67 -4.42 -4.05
CA LEU A 45 6.57 -5.32 -4.42
C LEU A 45 5.48 -4.56 -5.21
N MET A 46 4.59 -5.33 -5.86
CA MET A 46 3.38 -4.79 -6.48
C MET A 46 2.24 -4.76 -5.44
N PRO A 47 1.67 -3.59 -5.09
CA PRO A 47 0.52 -3.55 -4.21
C PRO A 47 -0.73 -4.02 -4.96
N ILE A 48 -1.52 -4.85 -4.28
CA ILE A 48 -2.77 -5.39 -4.78
C ILE A 48 -3.90 -4.87 -3.90
N PHE A 49 -4.90 -4.26 -4.53
CA PHE A 49 -6.14 -3.84 -3.89
C PHE A 49 -7.26 -4.76 -4.36
N LEU A 50 -8.19 -5.08 -3.45
CA LEU A 50 -9.28 -5.98 -3.78
C LEU A 50 -10.22 -5.32 -4.80
N HIS A 51 -10.61 -4.06 -4.60
CA HIS A 51 -11.55 -3.36 -5.47
C HIS A 51 -11.03 -1.97 -5.85
N GLU A 52 -11.54 -1.42 -6.95
CA GLU A 52 -11.30 -0.02 -7.32
C GLU A 52 -12.16 0.92 -6.46
N GLU A 53 -11.69 1.19 -5.24
CA GLU A 53 -12.35 2.15 -4.37
C GLU A 53 -12.20 3.58 -4.90
N LYS A 54 -13.27 4.38 -4.74
CA LYS A 54 -13.35 5.75 -5.24
C LYS A 54 -12.15 6.60 -4.81
N GLU A 55 -11.73 6.50 -3.54
CA GLU A 55 -10.62 7.26 -2.99
C GLU A 55 -9.28 6.91 -3.69
N LEU A 56 -9.05 5.63 -3.99
CA LEU A 56 -7.87 5.16 -4.70
C LEU A 56 -7.87 5.63 -6.16
N LEU A 57 -9.04 5.62 -6.82
CA LEU A 57 -9.21 6.12 -8.18
C LEU A 57 -8.96 7.63 -8.27
N GLU A 58 -9.54 8.42 -7.36
CA GLU A 58 -9.34 9.87 -7.28
C GLU A 58 -7.88 10.24 -6.99
N ALA A 59 -7.16 9.38 -6.24
CA ALA A 59 -5.76 9.58 -5.89
C ALA A 59 -4.76 8.93 -6.87
N LYS A 60 -5.22 8.26 -7.93
CA LYS A 60 -4.40 7.37 -8.79
C LYS A 60 -3.10 7.99 -9.28
N GLU A 61 -3.14 9.21 -9.80
CA GLU A 61 -1.94 9.88 -10.32
C GLU A 61 -0.91 10.16 -9.21
N LYS A 62 -1.39 10.61 -8.04
CA LYS A 62 -0.52 10.85 -6.87
C LYS A 62 0.08 9.54 -6.36
N ILE A 63 -0.71 8.47 -6.33
CA ILE A 63 -0.26 7.13 -5.96
C ILE A 63 0.85 6.67 -6.90
N VAL A 64 0.63 6.71 -8.22
CA VAL A 64 1.64 6.28 -9.21
C VAL A 64 2.92 7.10 -9.11
N LYS A 65 2.80 8.43 -8.97
CA LYS A 65 3.94 9.33 -8.81
C LYS A 65 4.73 9.04 -7.53
N TRP A 66 4.04 8.77 -6.43
CA TRP A 66 4.67 8.49 -5.15
C TRP A 66 5.28 7.10 -5.10
N LEU A 67 4.56 6.08 -5.57
CA LEU A 67 4.96 4.68 -5.55
C LEU A 67 6.05 4.36 -6.57
N GLY A 68 6.03 5.03 -7.73
CA GLY A 68 6.91 4.74 -8.87
C GLY A 68 6.42 3.59 -9.76
N THR A 69 5.29 2.95 -9.43
CA THR A 69 4.60 1.94 -10.25
C THR A 69 3.09 2.08 -10.12
N LYS A 70 2.34 1.36 -10.97
CA LYS A 70 0.86 1.31 -10.92
C LYS A 70 0.41 0.18 -10.00
N PRO A 71 -0.50 0.43 -9.04
CA PRO A 71 -1.13 -0.65 -8.29
C PRO A 71 -1.94 -1.59 -9.17
N PHE A 72 -2.14 -2.82 -8.69
CA PHE A 72 -3.04 -3.80 -9.30
C PHE A 72 -4.35 -3.88 -8.53
N TYR A 73 -5.47 -4.03 -9.25
CA TYR A 73 -6.82 -4.12 -8.68
C TYR A 73 -7.46 -5.45 -9.11
N LEU A 74 -7.92 -6.24 -8.14
CA LEU A 74 -8.55 -7.55 -8.36
C LEU A 74 -10.06 -7.40 -8.63
N LEU A 75 -10.41 -6.80 -9.79
CA LEU A 75 -11.77 -6.72 -10.38
C LEU A 75 -12.94 -6.68 -9.38
#